data_AF-A0A645CG21-F1
#
_entry.id   AF-A0A645CG21-F1
#
_cell.length_a   1.000
_cell.length_b   1.000
_cell.length_c   1.000
_cell.angle_alpha   90.00
_cell.angle_beta   90.00
_cell.angle_gamma   90.00
#
_symmetry.space_group_name_H-M   'P 1'
#
loop_
_entity.id
_entity.type
_entity.pdbx_description
1 polymer ?
#
loop_
_entity_poly.entity_id
_entity_poly.type
_entity_poly.pdbx_seq_one_letter_code
_entity_poly.pdbx_strand_id
1 'polypeptide(L)'
;MGSGLLIAHNAPFDMSVLAKCLCHYQISWRPYTYYACTCNMGRFCFPELTNHKLNTLCDYFDIDLHHHNAGSDSRASAQLLMLYMDNGINTDNFIRSYDLINLRTVQEKRRMKPGSGLVDIRKY
;
A
#
# COMPACT_ATOMS: atom_id res chain seq x y z
N MET A 1 -2.74 -21.51 0.15
CA MET A 1 -3.87 -20.76 -0.45
C MET A 1 -3.50 -19.29 -0.41
N GLY A 2 -3.37 -18.65 -1.57
CA GLY A 2 -2.85 -17.29 -1.71
C GLY A 2 -3.62 -16.31 -0.82
N SER A 3 -2.91 -15.64 0.07
CA SER A 3 -3.46 -14.56 0.88
C SER A 3 -4.02 -13.50 -0.07
N GLY A 4 -5.33 -13.21 0.02
CA GLY A 4 -5.99 -12.16 -0.75
C GLY A 4 -5.61 -10.76 -0.30
N LEU A 5 -4.29 -10.51 -0.16
CA LEU A 5 -3.73 -9.23 0.23
C LEU A 5 -3.73 -8.28 -0.97
N LEU A 6 -4.39 -7.14 -0.82
CA LEU A 6 -4.42 -6.10 -1.83
C LEU A 6 -3.26 -5.11 -1.61
N ILE A 7 -2.61 -4.69 -2.68
CA ILE A 7 -1.53 -3.72 -2.65
C ILE A 7 -1.97 -2.50 -3.44
N ALA A 8 -1.86 -1.32 -2.84
CA ALA A 8 -2.16 -0.06 -3.52
C ALA A 8 -1.35 1.10 -2.93
N HIS A 9 -1.23 2.18 -3.70
CA HIS A 9 -0.63 3.41 -3.25
C HIS A 9 -1.73 4.36 -2.75
N ASN A 10 -1.63 4.82 -1.50
CA ASN A 10 -2.74 5.49 -0.80
C ASN A 10 -4.00 4.61 -0.69
N ALA A 11 -3.77 3.33 -0.38
CA ALA A 11 -4.77 2.24 -0.43
C ALA A 11 -6.15 2.49 0.20
N PRO A 12 -6.33 3.27 1.30
CA PRO A 12 -7.68 3.56 1.81
C PRO A 12 -8.62 4.15 0.76
N PHE A 13 -8.09 4.89 -0.22
CA PHE A 13 -8.85 5.40 -1.35
C PHE A 13 -9.39 4.25 -2.22
N ASP A 14 -8.51 3.38 -2.72
CA ASP A 14 -8.89 2.23 -3.56
C ASP A 14 -9.86 1.28 -2.86
N MET A 15 -9.62 1.02 -1.57
CA MET A 15 -10.53 0.17 -0.78
C MET A 15 -11.93 0.80 -0.68
N SER A 16 -12.02 2.12 -0.56
CA SER A 16 -13.31 2.82 -0.54
C SER A 16 -14.03 2.75 -1.89
N VAL A 17 -13.30 2.83 -3.01
CA VAL A 17 -13.86 2.69 -4.35
C VAL A 17 -14.35 1.26 -4.56
N LEU A 18 -13.54 0.27 -4.21
CA LEU A 18 -13.92 -1.15 -4.26
C LEU A 18 -15.20 -1.43 -3.46
N ALA A 19 -15.25 -1.01 -2.19
CA ALA A 19 -16.43 -1.16 -1.34
C ALA A 19 -17.70 -0.53 -1.95
N LYS A 20 -17.58 0.70 -2.46
CA LYS A 20 -18.69 1.41 -3.11
C LYS A 20 -19.15 0.70 -4.38
N CYS A 21 -18.22 0.21 -5.21
CA CYS A 21 -18.56 -0.56 -6.41
C CYS A 21 -19.28 -1.86 -6.07
N LEU A 22 -18.79 -2.62 -5.09
CA LEU A 22 -19.44 -3.85 -4.63
C LEU A 22 -20.86 -3.58 -4.15
N CYS A 23 -21.06 -2.53 -3.36
CA CYS A 23 -22.38 -2.10 -2.89
C CYS A 23 -23.29 -1.66 -4.05
N HIS A 24 -22.80 -0.77 -4.92
CA HIS A 24 -23.57 -0.22 -6.04
C HIS A 24 -24.06 -1.30 -7.01
N TYR A 25 -23.19 -2.26 -7.33
CA TYR A 25 -23.53 -3.37 -8.23
C TYR A 25 -24.14 -4.57 -7.51
N GLN A 26 -24.45 -4.47 -6.21
CA GLN A 26 -25.03 -5.53 -5.40
C GLN A 26 -24.24 -6.85 -5.43
N ILE A 27 -22.91 -6.73 -5.55
CA ILE A 27 -22.00 -7.87 -5.60
C ILE A 27 -21.74 -8.33 -4.17
N SER A 28 -22.28 -9.50 -3.82
CA SER A 28 -21.98 -10.15 -2.55
C SER A 28 -20.53 -10.63 -2.54
N TRP A 29 -19.73 -10.06 -1.64
CA TRP A 29 -18.35 -10.46 -1.41
C TRP A 29 -18.07 -10.60 0.08
N ARG A 30 -16.79 -10.51 0.49
CA ARG A 30 -16.39 -10.59 1.90
C ARG A 30 -16.66 -9.25 2.61
N PRO A 31 -16.96 -9.27 3.92
CA PRO A 31 -17.20 -8.04 4.68
C PRO A 31 -15.92 -7.25 4.98
N TYR A 32 -14.76 -7.90 4.85
CA TYR A 32 -13.45 -7.27 5.03
C TYR A 32 -12.43 -7.80 4.02
N THR A 33 -11.39 -7.01 3.78
CA THR A 33 -10.21 -7.38 3.00
C THR A 33 -8.94 -6.92 3.71
N TYR A 34 -7.81 -7.56 3.39
CA TYR A 34 -6.50 -7.15 3.88
C TYR A 34 -5.77 -6.36 2.81
N TYR A 35 -5.06 -5.31 3.21
CA TYR A 35 -4.25 -4.53 2.29
C TYR A 35 -2.94 -4.06 2.91
N ALA A 36 -1.94 -3.78 2.08
CA ALA A 36 -0.76 -3.00 2.45
C ALA A 36 -0.65 -1.77 1.53
N CYS A 37 -0.12 -0.68 2.09
CA CYS A 37 -0.08 0.63 1.42
C CYS A 37 1.36 1.06 1.15
N THR A 38 1.74 1.14 -0.13
CA THR A 38 3.11 1.51 -0.54
C THR A 38 3.46 2.95 -0.22
N CYS A 39 2.46 3.84 -0.10
CA CYS A 39 2.65 5.21 0.40
C CYS A 39 3.07 5.22 1.88
N ASN A 40 2.46 4.37 2.72
CA ASN A 40 2.83 4.27 4.14
C ASN A 40 4.19 3.61 4.33
N MET A 41 4.51 2.61 3.50
CA MET A 41 5.85 2.03 3.47
C MET A 41 6.88 3.08 3.05
N GLY A 42 6.61 3.85 1.99
CA GLY A 42 7.46 4.96 1.55
C GLY A 42 7.70 6.00 2.65
N ARG A 43 6.66 6.41 3.39
CA ARG A 43 6.79 7.32 4.54
C ARG A 43 7.68 6.79 5.65
N PHE A 44 7.59 5.48 5.91
CA PHE A 44 8.43 4.83 6.90
C PHE A 44 9.89 4.73 6.44
N CYS A 45 10.08 4.44 5.15
CA CYS A 45 11.38 4.22 4.55
C CYS A 45 12.14 5.54 4.34
N PHE A 46 11.48 6.56 3.79
CA PHE A 46 12.10 7.80 3.33
C PHE A 46 11.46 9.03 3.98
N PRO A 47 11.48 9.16 5.32
CA PRO A 47 10.76 10.23 6.04
C PRO A 47 11.23 11.64 5.66
N GLU A 48 12.43 11.79 5.09
CA GLU A 48 13.01 13.05 4.63
C GLU A 48 12.48 13.55 3.28
N LEU A 49 11.84 12.70 2.48
CA LEU A 49 11.25 13.14 1.21
C LEU A 49 10.10 14.12 1.47
N THR A 50 10.01 15.15 0.63
CA THR A 50 9.00 16.22 0.77
C THR A 50 7.57 15.67 0.81
N ASN A 51 7.33 14.59 0.07
CA ASN A 51 6.08 13.84 0.08
C ASN A 51 6.30 12.43 -0.48
N HIS A 52 5.25 11.61 -0.40
CA HIS A 52 5.27 10.21 -0.83
C HIS A 52 4.12 9.93 -1.81
N LYS A 53 3.80 10.88 -2.68
CA LYS A 53 2.88 10.63 -3.79
C LYS A 53 3.49 9.61 -4.76
N LEU A 54 2.65 8.89 -5.50
CA LEU A 54 3.10 7.85 -6.40
C LEU A 54 4.12 8.37 -7.41
N ASN A 55 3.80 9.48 -8.09
CA ASN A 55 4.70 10.11 -9.05
C ASN A 55 6.03 10.54 -8.41
N THR A 56 5.99 11.18 -7.23
CA THR A 56 7.22 11.60 -6.54
C THR A 56 8.14 10.42 -6.20
N LEU A 57 7.59 9.29 -5.76
CA LEU A 57 8.41 8.10 -5.50
C LEU A 57 8.88 7.44 -6.80
N CYS A 58 8.03 7.41 -7.84
CA CYS A 58 8.42 6.89 -9.15
C CYS A 58 9.57 7.69 -9.75
N ASP A 59 9.50 9.02 -9.71
CA ASP A 59 10.56 9.91 -10.17
C ASP A 59 11.86 9.68 -9.39
N TYR A 60 11.76 9.47 -8.07
CA TYR A 60 12.92 9.24 -7.20
C TYR A 60 13.62 7.90 -7.44
N PHE A 61 12.86 6.84 -7.73
CA PHE A 61 13.39 5.48 -7.96
C PHE A 61 13.55 5.11 -9.43
N ASP A 62 13.39 6.06 -10.35
CA ASP A 62 13.43 5.84 -11.79
C ASP A 62 12.45 4.73 -12.26
N ILE A 63 11.23 4.76 -11.74
CA ILE A 63 10.14 3.84 -12.10
C ILE A 63 9.25 4.52 -13.14
N ASP A 64 9.09 3.89 -14.31
CA ASP A 64 8.20 4.40 -15.36
C ASP A 64 6.73 4.50 -14.88
N LEU A 65 6.14 5.68 -15.09
CA LEU A 65 4.78 5.99 -14.68
C LEU A 65 4.04 6.79 -15.75
N HIS A 66 3.13 6.12 -16.44
CA HIS A 66 2.10 6.78 -17.24
C HIS A 66 0.96 7.21 -16.32
N HIS A 67 1.11 8.40 -15.73
CA HIS A 67 0.24 8.89 -14.66
C HIS A 67 -1.24 8.91 -15.08
N HIS A 68 -2.13 8.46 -14.18
CA HIS A 68 -3.59 8.31 -14.37
C HIS A 68 -4.04 7.13 -15.23
N ASN A 69 -3.11 6.27 -15.67
CA ASN A 69 -3.48 4.96 -16.18
C ASN A 69 -3.53 3.95 -15.03
N ALA A 70 -4.73 3.46 -14.67
CA ALA A 70 -4.90 2.55 -13.53
C ALA A 70 -3.99 1.30 -13.59
N GLY A 71 -3.72 0.78 -14.79
CA GLY A 71 -2.79 -0.34 -14.97
C GLY A 71 -1.33 0.06 -14.73
N SER A 72 -0.93 1.25 -15.19
CA SER A 72 0.40 1.81 -14.91
C SER A 72 0.58 2.09 -13.42
N ASP A 73 -0.41 2.72 -12.77
CA ASP A 73 -0.37 3.03 -11.34
C ASP A 73 -0.28 1.75 -10.48
N SER A 74 -1.00 0.68 -10.89
CA SER A 74 -0.93 -0.64 -10.26
C SER A 74 0.44 -1.29 -10.40
N ARG A 75 1.05 -1.22 -11.60
CA ARG A 75 2.41 -1.74 -11.85
C ARG A 75 3.47 -0.96 -11.05
N ALA A 76 3.39 0.36 -11.03
CA ALA A 76 4.29 1.20 -10.25
C ALA A 76 4.18 0.91 -8.74
N SER A 77 2.95 0.73 -8.23
CA SER A 77 2.73 0.30 -6.85
C SER A 77 3.37 -1.06 -6.55
N ALA A 78 3.27 -2.03 -7.47
CA ALA A 78 3.91 -3.33 -7.32
C ALA A 78 5.45 -3.21 -7.33
N GLN A 79 6.03 -2.38 -8.21
CA GLN A 79 7.48 -2.15 -8.26
C GLN A 79 7.99 -1.51 -6.96
N LEU A 80 7.27 -0.52 -6.41
CA LEU A 80 7.60 0.05 -5.10
C LEU A 80 7.57 -1.00 -3.99
N LEU A 81 6.56 -1.88 -3.98
CA LEU A 81 6.49 -2.97 -3.00
C LEU A 81 7.73 -3.90 -3.11
N MET A 82 8.08 -4.32 -4.32
CA MET A 82 9.24 -5.17 -4.56
C MET A 82 10.53 -4.47 -4.09
N LEU A 83 10.70 -3.19 -4.44
CA LEU A 83 11.83 -2.39 -3.99
C LEU A 83 11.93 -2.36 -2.47
N TYR A 84 10.83 -2.13 -1.76
CA TYR A 84 10.84 -2.16 -0.29
C TYR A 84 11.20 -3.55 0.27
N MET A 85 10.65 -4.62 -0.30
CA MET A 85 10.92 -6.00 0.13
C MET A 85 12.38 -6.41 -0.12
N ASP A 86 12.93 -6.05 -1.27
CA ASP A 86 14.33 -6.30 -1.64
C ASP A 86 15.29 -5.54 -0.73
N ASN A 87 14.84 -4.40 -0.19
CA ASN A 87 15.53 -3.66 0.85
C ASN A 87 15.09 -4.09 2.27
N GLY A 88 14.63 -5.32 2.44
CA GLY A 88 14.41 -5.96 3.75
C GLY A 88 13.23 -5.42 4.56
N ILE A 89 12.32 -4.65 3.96
CA ILE A 89 11.08 -4.24 4.61
C ILE A 89 10.16 -5.45 4.76
N ASN A 90 9.81 -5.77 6.00
CA ASN A 90 8.81 -6.80 6.28
C ASN A 90 7.39 -6.24 6.09
N THR A 91 6.74 -6.63 4.98
CA THR A 91 5.38 -6.20 4.59
C THR A 91 4.32 -6.54 5.65
N ASP A 92 4.51 -7.58 6.48
CA ASP A 92 3.54 -7.98 7.51
C ASP A 92 3.32 -6.91 8.59
N ASN A 93 4.27 -5.97 8.74
CA ASN A 93 4.15 -4.82 9.64
C ASN A 93 3.17 -3.75 9.11
N PHE A 94 2.93 -3.77 7.80
CA PHE A 94 2.13 -2.77 7.07
C PHE A 94 0.76 -3.30 6.67
N ILE A 95 0.48 -4.58 6.88
CA ILE A 95 -0.85 -5.15 6.64
C ILE A 95 -1.87 -4.47 7.56
N ARG A 96 -2.99 -4.08 6.96
CA ARG A 96 -4.17 -3.52 7.61
C ARG A 96 -5.40 -4.26 7.10
N SER A 97 -6.47 -4.23 7.89
CA SER A 97 -7.78 -4.72 7.46
C SER A 97 -8.68 -3.55 7.08
N TYR A 98 -9.47 -3.70 6.03
CA TYR A 98 -10.48 -2.72 5.62
C TYR A 98 -11.86 -3.35 5.73
N ASP A 99 -12.74 -2.67 6.46
CA ASP A 99 -14.15 -3.01 6.60
C ASP A 99 -14.91 -2.46 5.40
N LEU A 100 -15.31 -3.37 4.50
CA LEU A 100 -15.96 -3.05 3.24
C LEU A 100 -17.43 -2.64 3.44
N ILE A 101 -18.03 -2.96 4.58
CA ILE A 101 -19.40 -2.58 4.92
C ILE A 101 -19.41 -1.15 5.49
N ASN A 102 -18.51 -0.87 6.43
CA ASN A 102 -18.44 0.42 7.12
C ASN A 102 -17.44 1.41 6.50
N LEU A 103 -16.86 1.09 5.33
CA LEU A 103 -16.00 1.97 4.54
C LEU A 103 -14.82 2.56 5.32
N ARG A 104 -14.13 1.72 6.11
CA ARG A 104 -13.04 2.18 6.98
C ARG A 104 -11.92 1.19 7.13
N THR A 105 -10.71 1.70 7.28
CA THR A 105 -9.58 0.90 7.80
C THR A 105 -9.85 0.55 9.26
N VAL A 106 -9.75 -0.73 9.59
CA VAL A 106 -9.82 -1.21 10.97
C VAL A 106 -8.45 -0.98 11.61
N GLN A 107 -8.41 -0.16 12.66
CA GLN A 107 -7.21 -0.05 13.48
C GLN A 107 -7.10 -1.30 14.33
N GLU A 108 -6.19 -2.20 13.97
CA GLU A 108 -5.80 -3.27 14.88
C GLU A 108 -4.87 -2.72 15.97
N LYS A 109 -5.09 -3.15 17.22
CA LYS A 109 -4.19 -2.91 18.35
C LYS A 109 -2.91 -3.74 18.19
N ARG A 110 -2.09 -3.49 17.17
CA ARG A 110 -0.74 -4.07 17.09
C ARG A 110 0.25 -3.06 17.64
N ARG A 111 0.75 -3.32 18.86
CA ARG A 111 1.95 -2.65 19.39
C ARG A 111 3.10 -2.98 18.43
N MET A 112 3.60 -1.98 17.71
CA MET A 112 4.90 -2.12 17.05
C MET A 112 5.92 -2.39 18.15
N LYS A 113 6.59 -3.54 18.12
CA LYS A 113 7.80 -3.71 18.94
C LYS A 113 8.85 -2.80 18.32
N PRO A 114 9.46 -1.88 19.08
CA PRO A 114 10.58 -1.12 18.57
C PRO A 114 11.76 -2.08 18.40
N GLY A 115 12.19 -2.32 17.17
CA GLY A 115 13.49 -2.95 16.90
C GLY A 115 13.57 -3.84 15.67
N SER A 116 14.72 -3.71 15.00
CA SER A 116 15.27 -4.48 13.86
C SER A 116 14.70 -4.15 12.48
N GLY A 117 15.50 -3.44 11.67
CA GLY A 117 15.25 -3.22 10.25
C GLY A 117 15.21 -1.76 9.80
N LEU A 118 16.07 -0.89 10.32
CA LEU A 118 16.57 0.21 9.47
C LEU A 118 17.55 -0.45 8.50
N VAL A 119 17.04 -0.97 7.39
CA VAL A 119 17.88 -1.33 6.26
C VAL A 119 18.35 -0.03 5.63
N ASP A 120 19.60 0.02 5.21
CA ASP A 120 20.18 1.22 4.59
C ASP A 120 19.65 1.40 3.16
N ILE A 121 18.45 1.96 3.08
CA ILE A 121 17.72 2.29 1.85
C ILE A 121 18.19 3.60 1.22
N ARG A 122 19.19 4.28 1.81
CA ARG A 122 19.71 5.58 1.34
C ARG A 122 20.66 5.46 0.14
N LYS A 123 20.54 4.38 -0.65
CA LYS A 123 21.35 4.14 -1.85
C LYS A 123 20.82 4.80 -3.12
N TYR A 124 19.68 5.49 -3.02
CA TYR A 124 19.02 6.20 -4.11
C TYR A 124 19.10 7.70 -3.88
#